data_AF-A0A5D8YSU8-F1
#
_entry.id   AF-A0A5D8YSU8-F1
#
_cell.length_a   1.000
_cell.length_b   1.000
_cell.length_c   1.000
_cell.angle_alpha   90.00
_cell.angle_beta   90.00
_cell.angle_gamma   90.00
#
_symmetry.space_group_name_H-M   'P 1'
#
loop_
_entity.id
_entity.type
_entity.pdbx_description
1 polymer ?
#
loop_
_entity_poly.entity_id
_entity_poly.type
_entity_poly.pdbx_seq_one_letter_code
_entity_poly.pdbx_strand_id
1 'polypeptide(L)'
;MENLIYNSNDKLHTHNLVKVGDLSFYEGPLLSLFEELNTGHFYLFDWVDRDMKSNRWMIYRVAPRQLLEYINGNISHLELFNNRPNNSTYFTDIDHQNKPFFQYNACALKIIPDNYLPNDENFFDLSNCGSLEKIKSVIITSLSRQKSENEYSKLFKIQIHKPHYDQITCCNRIDRSTWITRKIYSNQSVNVKNQNNLSYLNNNIEYSGIRTLSSKRLKIKKGIEYANQYS
;
A
#
# COMPACT_ATOMS: atom_id res chain seq x y z
N MET A 1 -24.16 2.73 24.15
CA MET A 1 -23.34 2.29 23.01
C MET A 1 -24.20 1.57 21.98
N GLU A 2 -24.08 1.94 20.71
CA GLU A 2 -24.88 1.37 19.62
C GLU A 2 -24.44 -0.04 19.19
N ASN A 3 -25.34 -0.82 18.58
CA ASN A 3 -25.02 -2.14 18.02
C ASN A 3 -24.50 -1.98 16.59
N LEU A 4 -23.22 -2.31 16.38
CA LEU A 4 -22.57 -2.10 15.08
C LEU A 4 -22.70 -3.31 14.16
N ILE A 5 -22.86 -3.03 12.86
CA ILE A 5 -22.78 -4.01 11.79
C ILE A 5 -21.38 -3.94 11.18
N TYR A 6 -20.57 -4.98 11.38
CA TYR A 6 -19.15 -4.98 11.00
C TYR A 6 -18.72 -6.29 10.32
N ASN A 7 -17.51 -6.28 9.75
CA ASN A 7 -16.84 -7.45 9.20
C ASN A 7 -15.73 -7.90 10.17
N SER A 8 -15.92 -9.04 10.83
CA SER A 8 -14.94 -9.60 11.79
C SER A 8 -13.65 -10.08 11.13
N ASN A 9 -13.66 -10.33 9.81
CA ASN A 9 -12.50 -10.83 9.07
C ASN A 9 -11.63 -9.70 8.51
N ASP A 10 -12.16 -8.48 8.42
CA ASP A 10 -11.44 -7.31 7.94
C ASP A 10 -11.03 -6.47 9.16
N LYS A 11 -9.73 -6.54 9.47
CA LYS A 11 -9.15 -5.94 10.67
C LYS A 11 -8.04 -4.98 10.32
N LEU A 12 -8.06 -3.82 10.96
CA LEU A 12 -6.91 -2.93 11.00
C LEU A 12 -6.02 -3.32 12.17
N HIS A 13 -4.79 -3.69 11.85
CA HIS A 13 -3.78 -4.03 12.83
C HIS A 13 -3.13 -2.76 13.40
N THR A 14 -3.43 -2.42 14.65
CA THR A 14 -3.00 -1.16 15.27
C THR A 14 -1.55 -1.17 15.78
N HIS A 15 -0.85 -2.31 15.76
CA HIS A 15 0.52 -2.44 16.26
C HIS A 15 1.56 -1.61 15.49
N ASN A 16 1.28 -1.27 14.23
CA ASN A 16 2.17 -0.42 13.41
C ASN A 16 1.76 1.05 13.43
N LEU A 17 0.79 1.44 14.25
CA LEU A 17 0.33 2.81 14.36
C LEU A 17 1.08 3.53 15.49
N VAL A 18 1.70 4.65 15.16
CA VAL A 18 2.36 5.53 16.12
C VAL A 18 1.59 6.82 16.26
N LYS A 19 1.27 7.20 17.50
CA LYS A 19 0.56 8.44 17.78
C LYS A 19 1.43 9.65 17.43
N VAL A 20 0.93 10.50 16.54
CA VAL A 20 1.57 11.76 16.17
C VAL A 20 1.20 12.84 17.19
N GLY A 21 -0.09 13.01 17.47
CA GLY A 21 -0.60 14.01 18.41
C GLY A 21 -2.13 14.06 18.44
N ASP A 22 -2.68 14.94 19.28
CA ASP A 22 -4.12 15.16 19.41
C ASP A 22 -4.54 16.44 18.66
N LEU A 23 -5.49 16.29 17.75
CA LEU A 23 -6.11 17.38 16.99
C LEU A 23 -7.20 18.07 17.80
N SER A 24 -7.91 17.32 18.66
CA SER A 24 -8.90 17.86 19.58
C SER A 24 -8.80 17.15 20.93
N PHE A 25 -8.75 17.93 21.99
CA PHE A 25 -8.62 17.48 23.37
C PHE A 25 -9.57 18.25 24.28
N TYR A 26 -10.42 17.53 25.02
CA TYR A 26 -11.28 18.08 26.06
C TYR A 26 -11.49 17.03 27.15
N GLU A 27 -10.90 17.25 28.33
CA GLU A 27 -10.86 16.27 29.44
C GLU A 27 -10.35 14.87 29.02
N GLY A 28 -9.63 14.79 27.90
CA GLY A 28 -9.24 13.58 27.21
C GLY A 28 -9.10 13.81 25.70
N PRO A 29 -8.41 12.92 24.97
CA PRO A 29 -8.35 13.01 23.52
C PRO A 29 -9.75 12.73 22.93
N LEU A 30 -10.17 13.55 21.98
CA LEU A 30 -11.39 13.33 21.19
C LEU A 30 -11.05 12.97 19.74
N LEU A 31 -10.00 13.58 19.21
CA LEU A 31 -9.51 13.30 17.86
C LEU A 31 -7.99 13.20 17.87
N SER A 32 -7.47 12.01 17.61
CA SER A 32 -6.03 11.72 17.65
C SER A 32 -5.51 11.30 16.28
N LEU A 33 -4.36 11.83 15.89
CA LEU A 33 -3.66 11.48 14.65
C LEU A 33 -2.61 10.39 14.89
N PHE A 34 -2.63 9.38 14.04
CA PHE A 34 -1.65 8.31 14.00
C PHE A 34 -1.02 8.18 12.61
N GLU A 35 0.23 7.74 12.56
CA GLU A 35 0.93 7.36 11.33
C GLU A 35 1.21 5.85 11.33
N GLU A 36 0.92 5.18 10.22
CA GLU A 36 1.31 3.79 10.01
C GLU A 36 2.76 3.70 9.53
N LEU A 37 3.62 3.04 10.31
CA LEU A 37 5.07 3.02 10.09
C LEU A 37 5.50 2.44 8.74
N ASN A 38 4.76 1.48 8.20
CA ASN A 38 5.14 0.78 6.96
C ASN A 38 4.75 1.55 5.70
N THR A 39 3.63 2.27 5.73
CA THR A 39 3.03 2.91 4.56
C THR A 39 3.13 4.44 4.60
N GLY A 40 3.41 5.02 5.78
CA GLY A 40 3.30 6.46 6.02
C GLY A 40 1.87 7.00 5.89
N HIS A 41 0.86 6.12 5.95
CA HIS A 41 -0.54 6.52 5.89
C HIS A 41 -1.00 7.10 7.23
N PHE A 42 -1.80 8.15 7.16
CA PHE A 42 -2.38 8.77 8.34
C PHE A 42 -3.75 8.19 8.66
N TYR A 43 -3.97 7.93 9.94
CA TYR A 43 -5.24 7.48 10.49
C TYR A 43 -5.70 8.45 11.57
N LEU A 44 -6.98 8.78 11.56
CA LEU A 44 -7.63 9.49 12.66
C LEU A 44 -8.35 8.49 13.54
N PHE A 45 -8.20 8.67 14.85
CA PHE A 45 -8.95 8.01 15.89
C PHE A 45 -9.91 9.04 16.45
N ASP A 46 -11.19 8.79 16.26
CA ASP A 46 -12.29 9.71 16.50
C ASP A 46 -13.19 9.11 17.57
N TRP A 47 -13.30 9.78 18.72
CA TRP A 47 -14.14 9.32 19.82
C TRP A 47 -15.60 9.59 19.48
N VAL A 48 -16.45 8.55 19.51
CA VAL A 48 -17.85 8.67 19.03
C VAL A 48 -18.91 8.25 20.04
N ASP A 49 -18.60 7.36 20.99
CA ASP A 49 -19.58 6.81 21.92
C ASP A 49 -18.88 6.25 23.16
N ARG A 50 -19.63 6.05 24.25
CA ARG A 50 -19.14 5.42 25.48
C ARG A 50 -20.23 4.65 26.20
N ASP A 51 -19.81 3.71 27.02
CA ASP A 51 -20.65 3.12 28.05
C ASP A 51 -19.93 3.14 29.41
N MET A 52 -20.39 2.30 30.34
CA MET A 52 -19.80 2.18 31.68
C MET A 52 -18.46 1.44 31.69
N LYS A 53 -18.08 0.77 30.59
CA LYS A 53 -16.92 -0.14 30.53
C LYS A 53 -15.85 0.31 29.54
N SER A 54 -16.26 1.02 28.49
CA SER A 54 -15.44 1.28 27.32
C SER A 54 -15.81 2.58 26.61
N ASN A 55 -14.81 3.13 25.92
CA ASN A 55 -14.97 4.19 24.95
C ASN A 55 -14.84 3.61 23.55
N ARG A 56 -15.76 4.00 22.66
CA ARG A 56 -15.72 3.59 21.26
C ARG A 56 -15.03 4.64 20.42
N TRP A 57 -14.12 4.14 19.61
CA TRP A 57 -13.33 4.95 18.69
C TRP A 57 -13.60 4.48 17.26
N MET A 58 -13.92 5.43 16.40
CA MET A 58 -13.97 5.25 14.96
C MET A 58 -12.58 5.56 14.38
N ILE A 59 -12.13 4.75 13.45
CA ILE A 59 -10.80 4.85 12.86
C ILE A 59 -10.92 4.90 11.35
N TYR A 60 -10.35 5.92 10.72
CA TYR A 60 -10.36 6.05 9.27
C TYR A 60 -9.10 6.71 8.77
N ARG A 61 -8.75 6.40 7.52
CA ARG A 61 -7.59 6.96 6.86
C ARG A 61 -7.88 8.39 6.41
N VAL A 62 -6.87 9.26 6.44
CA VAL A 62 -6.95 10.62 5.88
C VAL A 62 -5.79 10.90 4.94
N ALA A 63 -6.03 11.70 3.90
CA ALA A 63 -4.96 12.14 3.02
C ALA A 63 -4.19 13.31 3.65
N PRO A 64 -2.85 13.37 3.53
CA PRO A 64 -2.06 14.46 4.12
C PRO A 64 -2.52 15.86 3.71
N ARG A 65 -2.93 16.04 2.44
CA ARG A 65 -3.41 17.31 1.92
C ARG A 65 -4.72 17.76 2.57
N GLN A 66 -5.70 16.86 2.66
CA GLN A 66 -6.99 17.15 3.27
C GLN A 66 -6.83 17.43 4.77
N LEU A 67 -5.97 16.67 5.44
CA LEU A 67 -5.65 16.90 6.85
C LEU A 67 -5.04 18.30 7.07
N LEU A 68 -4.18 18.77 6.17
CA LEU A 68 -3.66 20.13 6.21
C LEU A 68 -4.74 21.18 5.94
N GLU A 69 -5.65 20.93 5.00
CA GLU A 69 -6.80 21.80 4.72
C GLU A 69 -7.71 21.92 5.95
N TYR A 70 -7.98 20.81 6.65
CA TYR A 70 -8.75 20.80 7.90
C TYR A 70 -8.05 21.61 9.01
N ILE A 71 -6.75 21.36 9.24
CA ILE A 71 -5.95 22.08 10.25
C ILE A 71 -5.89 23.60 9.97
N ASN A 72 -5.97 24.00 8.71
CA ASN A 72 -6.02 25.41 8.33
C ASN A 72 -7.42 26.01 8.42
N GLY A 73 -8.43 25.23 8.79
CA GLY A 73 -9.83 25.65 8.89
C GLY A 73 -10.53 25.79 7.53
N ASN A 74 -9.98 25.23 6.46
CA ASN A 74 -10.53 25.37 5.10
C ASN A 74 -11.66 24.38 4.80
N ILE A 75 -11.66 23.23 5.48
CA ILE A 75 -12.69 22.19 5.35
C ILE A 75 -13.15 21.78 6.75
N SER A 76 -14.41 21.34 6.86
CA SER A 76 -14.94 20.82 8.12
C SER A 76 -14.47 19.40 8.40
N HIS A 77 -14.72 18.92 9.62
CA HIS A 77 -14.45 17.54 10.02
C HIS A 77 -15.31 16.56 9.20
N LEU A 78 -16.56 16.91 8.89
CA LEU A 78 -17.41 16.10 8.02
C LEU A 78 -16.84 16.03 6.60
N GLU A 79 -16.37 17.14 6.04
CA GLU A 79 -15.73 17.15 4.71
C GLU A 79 -14.44 16.32 4.70
N LEU A 80 -13.61 16.43 5.74
CA LEU A 80 -12.42 15.59 5.91
C LEU A 80 -12.79 14.11 5.94
N PHE A 81 -13.84 13.75 6.69
CA PHE A 81 -14.34 12.38 6.79
C PHE A 81 -14.87 11.86 5.45
N ASN A 82 -15.68 12.65 4.74
CA ASN A 82 -16.27 12.25 3.47
C ASN A 82 -15.24 12.08 2.35
N ASN A 83 -14.13 12.80 2.41
CA ASN A 83 -13.07 12.72 1.42
C ASN A 83 -11.98 11.66 1.74
N ARG A 84 -12.24 10.77 2.71
CA ARG A 84 -11.31 9.71 3.13
C ARG A 84 -10.94 8.73 2.00
N PRO A 85 -9.69 8.24 1.93
CA PRO A 85 -9.30 7.25 0.93
C PRO A 85 -10.03 5.91 1.13
N ASN A 86 -10.45 5.28 0.03
CA ASN A 86 -11.04 3.93 -0.02
C ASN A 86 -12.35 3.71 0.76
N ASN A 87 -12.95 4.76 1.35
CA ASN A 87 -14.20 4.72 2.13
C ASN A 87 -14.24 3.74 3.32
N SER A 88 -13.15 3.05 3.62
CA SER A 88 -13.06 2.12 4.75
C SER A 88 -13.03 2.87 6.07
N THR A 89 -13.88 2.42 7.00
CA THR A 89 -13.94 2.91 8.36
C THR A 89 -13.93 1.71 9.30
N TYR A 90 -13.14 1.80 10.36
CA TYR A 90 -13.02 0.76 11.38
C TYR A 90 -13.53 1.30 12.70
N PHE A 91 -13.77 0.42 13.66
CA PHE A 91 -14.02 0.81 15.04
C PHE A 91 -13.23 -0.07 16.00
N THR A 92 -13.00 0.46 17.19
CA THR A 92 -12.49 -0.30 18.32
C THR A 92 -13.11 0.21 19.62
N ASP A 93 -13.37 -0.72 20.53
CA ASP A 93 -13.82 -0.41 21.89
C ASP A 93 -12.62 -0.53 22.83
N ILE A 94 -12.26 0.58 23.46
CA ILE A 94 -11.11 0.70 24.37
C ILE A 94 -11.64 0.71 25.80
N ASP A 95 -11.25 -0.30 26.57
CA ASP A 95 -11.67 -0.44 27.96
C ASP A 95 -10.88 0.50 28.90
N HIS A 96 -11.35 0.65 30.13
CA HIS A 96 -10.67 1.44 31.16
C HIS A 96 -9.46 0.74 31.80
N GLN A 97 -9.00 -0.41 31.27
CA GLN A 97 -7.91 -1.19 31.87
C GLN A 97 -6.52 -0.63 31.53
N ASN A 98 -6.42 0.63 31.08
CA ASN A 98 -5.17 1.31 30.72
C ASN A 98 -4.29 0.54 29.72
N LYS A 99 -4.89 -0.31 28.86
CA LYS A 99 -4.12 -0.95 27.79
C LYS A 99 -3.73 0.08 26.74
N PRO A 100 -2.50 0.01 26.20
CA PRO A 100 -2.10 0.85 25.08
C PRO A 100 -2.99 0.65 23.83
N PHE A 101 -3.20 1.71 23.05
CA PHE A 101 -4.03 1.71 21.83
C PHE A 101 -3.67 0.58 20.84
N PHE A 102 -2.38 0.23 20.74
CA PHE A 102 -1.87 -0.79 19.82
C PHE A 102 -2.22 -2.23 20.21
N GLN A 103 -2.84 -2.45 21.37
CA GLN A 103 -3.30 -3.78 21.80
C GLN A 103 -4.74 -4.09 21.39
N TYR A 104 -5.42 -3.12 20.77
CA TYR A 104 -6.80 -3.29 20.33
C TYR A 104 -6.86 -3.56 18.82
N ASN A 105 -7.55 -4.63 18.43
CA ASN A 105 -7.82 -4.88 17.02
C ASN A 105 -9.07 -4.09 16.61
N ALA A 106 -8.96 -3.28 15.56
CA ALA A 106 -10.09 -2.56 15.01
C ALA A 106 -10.76 -3.38 13.90
N CYS A 107 -12.09 -3.39 13.87
CA CYS A 107 -12.89 -4.15 12.90
C CYS A 107 -13.55 -3.20 11.88
N ALA A 108 -13.62 -3.60 10.61
CA ALA A 108 -14.22 -2.77 9.58
C ALA A 108 -15.74 -2.65 9.75
N LEU A 109 -16.26 -1.42 9.78
CA LEU A 109 -17.69 -1.14 9.78
C LEU A 109 -18.27 -1.39 8.39
N LYS A 110 -19.44 -2.05 8.33
CA LYS A 110 -20.22 -2.17 7.09
C LYS A 110 -21.14 -0.97 6.89
N ILE A 111 -21.70 -0.49 7.99
CA ILE A 111 -22.60 0.66 8.05
C ILE A 111 -22.12 1.54 9.21
N ILE A 112 -21.95 2.83 8.94
CA ILE A 112 -21.61 3.82 9.95
C ILE A 112 -22.93 4.38 10.48
N PRO A 113 -23.19 4.32 11.80
CA PRO A 113 -24.34 4.97 12.40
C PRO A 113 -24.36 6.48 12.13
N ASP A 114 -25.55 7.05 11.87
CA ASP A 114 -25.68 8.48 11.54
C ASP A 114 -25.20 9.39 12.67
N ASN A 115 -25.40 8.99 13.93
CA ASN A 115 -24.94 9.70 15.12
C ASN A 115 -23.41 9.67 15.31
N TYR A 116 -22.67 8.86 14.56
CA TYR A 116 -21.21 8.81 14.58
C TYR A 116 -20.58 9.67 13.48
N LEU A 117 -21.40 10.26 12.59
CA LEU A 117 -20.90 11.17 11.57
C LEU A 117 -20.55 12.52 12.20
N PRO A 118 -19.39 13.11 11.84
CA PRO A 118 -19.04 14.44 12.31
C PRO A 118 -20.06 15.50 11.87
N ASN A 119 -20.19 16.57 12.65
CA ASN A 119 -20.98 17.75 12.27
C ASN A 119 -20.26 18.56 11.17
N ASP A 120 -21.00 19.11 10.21
CA ASP A 120 -20.49 19.96 9.13
C ASP A 120 -20.02 21.33 9.59
N GLU A 121 -20.47 21.80 10.74
CA GLU A 121 -20.02 23.02 11.41
C GLU A 121 -18.80 22.79 12.32
N ASN A 122 -18.31 21.55 12.44
CA ASN A 122 -17.13 21.25 13.26
C ASN A 122 -15.83 21.53 12.47
N PHE A 123 -15.22 22.68 12.71
CA PHE A 123 -13.92 23.06 12.14
C PHE A 123 -12.79 22.88 13.16
N PHE A 124 -11.56 22.85 12.66
CA PHE A 124 -10.39 22.76 13.52
C PHE A 124 -10.30 23.95 14.49
N ASP A 125 -10.26 23.65 15.78
CA ASP A 125 -10.07 24.64 16.84
C ASP A 125 -8.65 24.51 17.42
N LEU A 126 -7.86 25.57 17.20
CA LEU A 126 -6.50 25.66 17.70
C LEU A 126 -6.42 25.57 19.24
N SER A 127 -7.42 26.09 19.95
CA SER A 127 -7.41 26.12 21.41
C SER A 127 -7.46 24.72 22.04
N ASN A 128 -8.00 23.74 21.31
CA ASN A 128 -8.14 22.35 21.74
C ASN A 128 -7.03 21.43 21.20
N CYS A 129 -6.00 21.98 20.54
CA CYS A 129 -4.91 21.20 19.95
C CYS A 129 -3.61 21.33 20.75
N GLY A 130 -3.15 20.22 21.33
CA GLY A 130 -1.93 20.21 22.16
C GLY A 130 -0.61 20.06 21.40
N SER A 131 -0.62 19.81 20.08
CA SER A 131 0.60 19.42 19.34
C SER A 131 0.62 19.87 17.88
N LEU A 132 0.11 21.06 17.59
CA LEU A 132 -0.03 21.57 16.21
C LEU A 132 1.26 21.52 15.40
N GLU A 133 2.37 22.06 15.93
CA GLU A 133 3.63 22.18 15.18
C GLU A 133 4.21 20.80 14.82
N LYS A 134 4.13 19.84 15.76
CA LYS A 134 4.53 18.46 15.50
C LYS A 134 3.67 17.85 14.40
N ILE A 135 2.35 17.98 14.49
CA ILE A 135 1.41 17.46 13.50
C ILE A 135 1.69 18.07 12.12
N LYS A 136 1.81 19.40 12.01
CA LYS A 136 2.14 20.08 10.75
C LYS A 136 3.46 19.60 10.15
N SER A 137 4.51 19.46 10.96
CA SER A 137 5.82 19.02 10.46
C SER A 137 5.78 17.62 9.85
N VAL A 138 5.05 16.70 10.47
CA VAL A 138 4.86 15.33 9.98
C VAL A 138 4.05 15.32 8.67
N ILE A 139 2.98 16.10 8.59
CA ILE A 139 2.17 16.23 7.37
C ILE A 139 3.00 16.80 6.21
N ILE A 140 3.74 17.89 6.45
CA ILE A 140 4.58 18.55 5.43
C ILE A 140 5.69 17.59 4.95
N THR A 141 6.29 16.84 5.86
CA THR A 141 7.29 15.81 5.53
C THR A 141 6.69 14.72 4.63
N SER A 142 5.49 14.24 4.95
CA SER A 142 4.76 13.25 4.15
C SER A 142 4.42 13.78 2.75
N LEU A 143 3.92 15.02 2.64
CA LEU A 143 3.64 15.68 1.37
C LEU A 143 4.90 15.85 0.51
N SER A 144 6.04 16.16 1.12
CA SER A 144 7.32 16.32 0.41
C SER A 144 7.82 14.99 -0.15
N ARG A 145 7.66 13.89 0.60
CA ARG A 145 7.99 12.53 0.16
C ARG A 145 7.13 12.09 -1.03
N GLN A 146 5.83 12.37 -0.99
CA GLN A 146 4.92 12.05 -2.10
C GLN A 146 5.26 12.84 -3.38
N LYS A 147 5.71 14.09 -3.26
CA LYS A 147 6.13 14.89 -4.43
C LYS A 147 7.36 14.29 -5.09
N SER A 148 8.40 13.95 -4.33
CA SER A 148 9.62 13.37 -4.90
C SER A 148 9.34 12.03 -5.56
N GLU A 149 8.58 11.12 -4.92
CA GLU A 149 8.17 9.85 -5.51
C GLU A 149 7.41 10.00 -6.84
N ASN A 150 6.51 10.99 -6.90
CA ASN A 150 5.78 11.31 -8.13
C ASN A 150 6.70 11.86 -9.22
N GLU A 151 7.70 12.67 -8.88
CA GLU A 151 8.70 13.17 -9.83
C GLU A 151 9.57 12.03 -10.38
N TYR A 152 10.09 11.15 -9.52
CA TYR A 152 10.83 9.95 -9.96
C TYR A 152 9.96 9.06 -10.85
N SER A 153 8.71 8.82 -10.47
CA SER A 153 7.77 8.01 -11.27
C SER A 153 7.51 8.62 -12.65
N LYS A 154 7.46 9.95 -12.76
CA LYS A 154 7.36 10.65 -14.06
C LYS A 154 8.62 10.47 -14.89
N LEU A 155 9.81 10.59 -14.29
CA LEU A 155 11.10 10.40 -14.97
C LEU A 155 11.24 8.96 -15.52
N PHE A 156 10.88 7.95 -14.73
CA PHE A 156 10.93 6.55 -15.16
C PHE A 156 9.88 6.22 -16.24
N LYS A 157 8.69 6.85 -16.22
CA LYS A 157 7.70 6.69 -17.30
C LYS A 157 8.17 7.27 -18.64
N ILE A 158 9.00 8.32 -18.63
CA ILE A 158 9.56 8.90 -19.86
C ILE A 158 10.61 7.97 -20.49
N GLN A 159 11.31 7.15 -19.70
CA GLN A 159 12.34 6.24 -20.19
C GLN A 159 11.82 4.94 -20.82
N ILE A 160 10.53 4.61 -20.68
CA ILE A 160 9.91 3.46 -21.34
C ILE A 160 9.23 3.92 -22.65
N HIS A 161 9.98 4.52 -23.56
CA HIS A 161 9.60 4.48 -24.98
C HIS A 161 9.97 3.08 -25.49
N LYS A 162 8.96 2.30 -25.88
CA LYS A 162 9.17 0.94 -26.42
C LYS A 162 10.23 1.01 -27.53
N PRO A 163 11.33 0.23 -27.47
CA PRO A 163 12.24 0.17 -28.60
C PRO A 163 11.44 -0.33 -29.81
N HIS A 164 11.51 0.42 -30.90
CA HIS A 164 11.03 0.00 -32.20
C HIS A 164 11.88 -1.22 -32.59
N TYR A 165 11.29 -2.41 -32.54
CA TYR A 165 11.98 -3.62 -32.97
C TYR A 165 11.99 -3.63 -34.50
N ASP A 166 13.06 -3.13 -35.10
CA ASP A 166 13.32 -3.36 -36.51
C ASP A 166 13.67 -4.84 -36.70
N GLN A 167 12.81 -5.57 -37.42
CA GLN A 167 13.03 -6.95 -37.79
C GLN A 167 14.15 -7.02 -38.84
N ILE A 168 15.40 -7.13 -38.40
CA ILE A 168 16.50 -7.43 -39.32
C ILE A 168 16.40 -8.92 -39.69
N THR A 169 15.94 -9.20 -40.90
CA THR A 169 15.96 -10.56 -41.48
C THR A 169 17.27 -10.75 -42.22
N CYS A 170 18.21 -11.50 -41.65
CA CYS A 170 19.42 -11.92 -42.36
C CYS A 170 19.16 -13.29 -43.01
N CYS A 171 19.02 -13.33 -44.34
CA CYS A 171 19.02 -14.58 -45.10
C CYS A 171 20.46 -14.95 -45.46
N ASN A 172 21.01 -16.00 -44.83
CA ASN A 172 22.23 -16.65 -45.34
C ASN A 172 21.83 -17.91 -46.11
N ARG A 173 22.20 -17.94 -47.39
CA ARG A 173 22.01 -19.08 -48.29
C ARG A 173 23.12 -20.08 -48.06
N ILE A 174 22.79 -21.24 -47.50
CA ILE A 174 23.61 -22.45 -47.56
C ILE A 174 22.73 -23.51 -48.22
N ASP A 175 23.35 -24.33 -49.06
CA ASP A 175 22.76 -25.14 -50.12
C ASP A 175 21.57 -26.05 -49.74
N ARG A 176 20.85 -26.48 -50.79
CA ARG A 176 19.48 -27.02 -50.86
C ARG A 176 19.03 -27.95 -49.70
N SER A 177 17.88 -27.57 -49.12
CA SER A 177 16.87 -28.38 -48.38
C SER A 177 16.78 -28.36 -46.84
N THR A 178 17.20 -27.28 -46.15
CA THR A 178 16.75 -27.03 -44.76
C THR A 178 16.82 -25.55 -44.40
N TRP A 179 15.70 -24.96 -43.93
CA TRP A 179 15.69 -23.61 -43.36
C TRP A 179 15.93 -23.70 -41.84
N ILE A 180 16.95 -23.02 -41.32
CA ILE A 180 17.10 -22.77 -39.88
C ILE A 180 16.94 -21.28 -39.65
N THR A 181 15.82 -20.86 -39.08
CA THR A 181 15.65 -19.50 -38.55
C THR A 181 16.44 -19.38 -37.24
N ARG A 182 17.59 -18.70 -37.28
CA ARG A 182 18.28 -18.23 -36.07
C ARG A 182 17.76 -16.84 -35.73
N LYS A 183 16.98 -16.72 -34.66
CA LYS A 183 16.76 -15.41 -34.01
C LYS A 183 18.03 -15.07 -33.23
N ILE A 184 18.80 -14.12 -33.74
CA ILE A 184 19.91 -13.53 -32.99
C ILE A 184 19.37 -12.23 -32.42
N TYR A 185 19.21 -12.18 -31.09
CA TYR A 185 18.95 -10.93 -30.39
C TYR A 185 20.31 -10.27 -30.14
N SER A 186 20.63 -9.21 -30.87
CA SER A 186 21.77 -8.37 -30.54
C SER A 186 21.36 -7.39 -29.44
N ASN A 187 21.89 -7.56 -28.23
CA ASN A 187 21.84 -6.53 -27.21
C ASN A 187 22.74 -5.37 -27.66
N GLN A 188 22.15 -4.27 -28.12
CA GLN A 188 22.83 -2.98 -28.07
C GLN A 188 22.57 -2.38 -26.69
N SER A 189 23.53 -2.57 -25.78
CA SER A 189 23.60 -1.83 -24.54
C SER A 189 24.01 -0.38 -24.85
N VAL A 190 23.15 0.57 -24.48
CA VAL A 190 23.58 1.97 -24.33
C VAL A 190 24.41 2.03 -23.04
N ASN A 191 25.70 2.27 -23.22
CA ASN A 191 26.70 2.34 -22.17
C ASN A 191 26.56 3.71 -21.47
N VAL A 192 25.87 3.77 -20.34
CA VAL A 192 25.96 4.93 -19.43
C VAL A 192 27.04 4.61 -18.41
N LYS A 193 28.19 5.26 -18.55
CA LYS A 193 29.23 5.26 -17.52
C LYS A 193 28.65 5.82 -16.22
N ASN A 194 28.41 4.94 -15.25
CA ASN A 194 28.53 5.31 -13.85
C ASN A 194 29.40 4.23 -13.18
N GLN A 195 30.62 4.63 -12.83
CA GLN A 195 31.48 3.86 -11.94
C GLN A 195 30.75 3.75 -10.60
N ASN A 196 30.31 2.54 -10.26
CA ASN A 196 30.51 1.88 -8.96
C ASN A 196 29.76 0.53 -8.95
N ASN A 197 30.54 -0.54 -9.03
CA ASN A 197 30.33 -1.89 -8.47
C ASN A 197 28.92 -2.52 -8.50
N LEU A 198 28.74 -3.53 -9.36
CA LEU A 198 28.62 -4.96 -8.95
C LEU A 198 28.29 -5.82 -10.17
N SER A 199 29.22 -6.72 -10.50
CA SER A 199 29.13 -7.72 -11.57
C SER A 199 28.46 -8.99 -11.07
N TYR A 200 27.37 -9.44 -11.71
CA TYR A 200 27.08 -10.87 -11.99
C TYR A 200 26.06 -10.97 -13.15
N LEU A 201 26.52 -11.41 -14.33
CA LEU A 201 25.68 -11.77 -15.48
C LEU A 201 25.41 -13.28 -15.41
N ASN A 202 24.16 -13.68 -15.17
CA ASN A 202 23.67 -15.02 -15.47
C ASN A 202 22.90 -14.98 -16.81
N ASN A 203 23.48 -15.58 -17.84
CA ASN A 203 22.84 -15.75 -19.14
C ASN A 203 21.84 -16.92 -19.06
N ASN A 204 20.54 -16.63 -19.05
CA ASN A 204 19.52 -17.64 -19.29
C ASN A 204 19.35 -17.84 -20.82
N ILE A 205 19.77 -18.99 -21.31
CA ILE A 205 19.51 -19.45 -22.68
C ILE A 205 18.22 -20.28 -22.64
N GLU A 206 17.12 -19.74 -23.14
CA GLU A 206 15.90 -20.53 -23.37
C GLU A 206 15.88 -21.07 -24.81
N TYR A 207 15.87 -22.40 -24.93
CA TYR A 207 15.60 -23.10 -26.19
C TYR A 207 14.09 -23.31 -26.33
N SER A 208 13.46 -22.70 -27.34
CA SER A 208 12.08 -23.01 -27.71
C SER A 208 12.01 -24.00 -28.88
N GLY A 209 11.71 -25.26 -28.52
CA GLY A 209 10.87 -26.24 -29.21
C GLY A 209 10.97 -26.44 -30.73
N ILE A 210 11.60 -27.53 -31.13
CA ILE A 210 11.50 -28.17 -32.47
C ILE A 210 10.13 -28.85 -32.60
N ARG A 211 9.37 -28.55 -33.67
CA ARG A 211 8.20 -29.35 -34.08
C ARG A 211 8.66 -30.46 -35.03
N THR A 212 8.42 -31.72 -34.66
CA THR A 212 8.44 -32.86 -35.58
C THR A 212 7.09 -33.58 -35.52
N LEU A 213 6.49 -33.73 -36.70
CA LEU A 213 5.33 -34.58 -36.96
C LEU A 213 5.80 -36.04 -37.13
N SER A 214 4.89 -36.99 -36.85
CA SER A 214 4.84 -38.39 -37.31
C SER A 214 5.38 -39.54 -36.42
N SER A 215 4.39 -40.21 -35.79
CA SER A 215 4.15 -41.67 -35.73
C SER A 215 4.92 -42.60 -34.78
N LYS A 216 4.12 -43.51 -34.19
CA LYS A 216 4.40 -44.84 -33.58
C LYS A 216 4.76 -44.92 -32.08
N ARG A 217 3.82 -45.58 -31.38
CA ARG A 217 3.89 -46.32 -30.10
C ARG A 217 5.31 -46.67 -29.62
N LEU A 218 5.59 -46.39 -28.34
CA LEU A 218 6.27 -47.33 -27.46
C LEU A 218 5.85 -47.11 -25.99
N LYS A 219 5.39 -48.20 -25.36
CA LYS A 219 5.13 -48.32 -23.92
C LYS A 219 6.46 -48.39 -23.18
N ILE A 220 6.63 -47.67 -22.07
CA ILE A 220 7.43 -48.15 -20.93
C ILE A 220 6.69 -47.77 -19.62
N LYS A 221 6.65 -48.77 -18.73
CA LYS A 221 5.99 -48.86 -17.43
C LYS A 221 7.09 -49.07 -16.38
N LYS A 222 6.79 -48.78 -15.10
CA LYS A 222 7.55 -49.05 -13.84
C LYS A 222 8.53 -47.94 -13.44
N GLY A 223 8.66 -47.53 -12.17
CA GLY A 223 8.01 -47.93 -10.92
C GLY A 223 8.91 -47.59 -9.70
N ILE A 224 8.27 -47.46 -8.52
CA ILE A 224 8.79 -47.73 -7.15
C ILE A 224 9.81 -46.68 -6.62
N GLU A 225 9.43 -45.77 -5.72
CA GLU A 225 9.15 -45.87 -4.26
C GLU A 225 10.39 -45.83 -3.33
N TYR A 226 10.11 -45.25 -2.15
CA TYR A 226 10.86 -45.18 -0.88
C TYR A 226 12.05 -44.21 -0.81
N ALA A 227 12.43 -43.64 0.34
CA ALA A 227 11.85 -43.21 1.63
C ALA A 227 13.06 -42.85 2.52
N ASN A 228 12.78 -42.17 3.64
CA ASN A 228 13.62 -41.97 4.84
C ASN A 228 14.55 -40.75 4.80
N GLN A 229 14.28 -39.71 5.59
CA GLN A 229 14.31 -39.60 7.07
C GLN A 229 15.73 -39.46 7.64
N TYR A 230 15.79 -38.57 8.65
CA TYR A 230 16.85 -38.31 9.63
C TYR A 230 17.96 -37.33 9.21
N SER A 231 17.85 -36.08 9.62
CA SER A 231 18.33 -35.61 10.94
C SER A 231 17.75 -34.24 11.28
#